data_AF-A0A8T2TPM1-F1
#
_entry.id   AF-A0A8T2TPM1-F1
#
_cell.length_a   1.000
_cell.length_b   1.000
_cell.length_c   1.000
_cell.angle_alpha   90.00
_cell.angle_beta   90.00
_cell.angle_gamma   90.00
#
_symmetry.space_group_name_H-M   'P 1'
#
loop_
_entity.id
_entity.type
_entity.pdbx_description
1 polymer ?
#
loop_
_entity_poly.entity_id
_entity_poly.type
_entity_poly.pdbx_seq_one_letter_code
_entity_poly.pdbx_strand_id
1 'polypeptide(L)'
;MLQSNVIGDDLERLSLRDLIHLEQQVHESLGRIRAKKDELILDQIDDFNQKVADTRRTMNASMSMLDRLVDFCSSDITGSQEFVESEAGHVLRVPTTDALRAARIASSDQSNDDPEYVASGRRFGITEDLNESPASE
;
A
#
# COMPACT_ATOMS: atom_id res chain seq x y z
N MET A 1 -22.79 23.42 34.63
CA MET A 1 -22.32 24.80 34.41
C MET A 1 -20.89 24.85 33.89
N LEU A 2 -19.89 24.14 34.45
CA LEU A 2 -18.53 24.20 33.88
C LEU A 2 -18.40 23.62 32.47
N GLN A 3 -19.07 22.51 32.15
CA GLN A 3 -18.96 21.89 30.82
C GLN A 3 -19.72 22.66 29.72
N SER A 4 -20.85 23.32 30.03
CA SER A 4 -21.60 24.12 29.05
C SER A 4 -20.77 25.31 28.59
N ASN A 5 -20.17 26.04 29.54
CA ASN A 5 -19.28 27.16 29.23
C ASN A 5 -18.08 26.76 28.36
N VAL A 6 -17.45 25.61 28.63
CA VAL A 6 -16.29 25.11 27.83
C VAL A 6 -16.67 24.80 26.38
N ILE A 7 -17.93 24.46 26.11
CA ILE A 7 -18.46 24.21 24.76
C ILE A 7 -18.95 25.52 24.10
N GLY A 8 -19.05 26.61 24.86
CA GLY A 8 -19.49 27.92 24.39
C GLY A 8 -20.94 28.27 24.71
N ASP A 9 -21.60 27.47 25.55
CA ASP A 9 -22.99 27.69 25.99
C ASP A 9 -23.04 28.48 27.31
N ASP A 10 -24.18 29.10 27.63
CA ASP A 10 -24.45 29.85 28.88
C ASP A 10 -23.45 31.00 29.20
N LEU A 11 -22.75 31.53 28.19
CA LEU A 11 -21.68 32.54 28.37
C LEU A 11 -22.20 33.87 28.93
N GLU A 12 -23.47 34.20 28.71
CA GLU A 12 -24.11 35.42 29.21
C GLU A 12 -24.13 35.52 30.74
N ARG A 13 -23.89 34.41 31.44
CA ARG A 13 -23.87 34.32 32.90
C ARG A 13 -22.48 34.59 33.49
N LEU A 14 -21.45 34.68 32.66
CA LEU A 14 -20.07 34.89 33.07
C LEU A 14 -19.71 36.37 33.11
N SER A 15 -18.83 36.73 34.05
CA SER A 15 -18.22 38.05 34.03
C SER A 15 -17.18 38.14 32.90
N LEU A 16 -16.85 39.36 32.45
CA LEU A 16 -15.80 39.56 31.44
C LEU A 16 -14.46 38.92 31.85
N ARG A 17 -14.12 38.97 33.15
CA ARG A 17 -12.91 38.34 33.68
C ARG A 17 -12.95 36.83 33.50
N ASP A 18 -14.07 36.21 33.83
CA ASP A 18 -14.23 34.76 33.73
C ASP A 18 -14.24 34.31 32.27
N LEU A 19 -14.80 35.13 31.36
CA LEU A 19 -14.80 34.87 29.93
C LEU A 19 -13.37 34.89 29.35
N ILE A 20 -12.55 35.88 29.72
CA ILE A 20 -11.13 35.95 29.32
C ILE A 20 -10.36 34.73 29.85
N HIS A 21 -10.61 34.33 31.10
CA HIS A 21 -9.95 33.16 31.66
C HIS A 21 -10.36 31.86 30.94
N LEU A 22 -11.65 31.72 30.63
CA LEU A 22 -12.18 30.59 29.89
C LEU A 22 -11.58 30.52 28.47
N GLU A 23 -11.49 31.65 27.77
CA GLU A 23 -10.85 31.74 26.46
C GLU A 23 -9.40 31.25 26.51
N GLN A 24 -8.61 31.75 27.46
CA GLN A 24 -7.23 31.35 27.67
C GLN A 24 -7.12 29.84 27.95
N GLN A 25 -7.97 29.31 28.83
CA GLN A 25 -7.98 27.89 29.18
C GLN A 25 -8.32 27.00 27.97
N VAL A 26 -9.33 27.38 27.19
CA VAL A 26 -9.74 26.66 25.98
C VAL A 26 -8.61 26.71 24.95
N HIS A 27 -8.02 27.88 24.71
CA HIS A 27 -6.91 28.05 23.78
C HIS A 27 -5.70 27.16 24.13
N GLU A 28 -5.28 27.17 25.39
CA GLU A 28 -4.17 26.32 25.85
C GLU A 28 -4.49 24.83 25.74
N SER A 29 -5.72 24.43 26.10
CA SER A 29 -6.15 23.04 26.00
C SER A 29 -6.18 22.55 24.55
N LEU A 30 -6.66 23.39 23.63
CA LEU A 30 -6.67 23.11 22.20
C LEU A 30 -5.24 23.01 21.66
N GLY A 31 -4.33 23.88 22.11
CA GLY A 31 -2.91 23.80 21.79
C GLY A 31 -2.30 22.45 22.18
N ARG A 32 -2.56 21.99 23.41
CA ARG A 32 -2.12 20.66 23.89
C ARG A 32 -2.72 19.51 23.06
N ILE A 33 -4.01 19.58 22.73
CA ILE A 33 -4.68 18.56 21.91
C ILE A 33 -4.05 18.49 20.52
N ARG A 34 -3.78 19.64 19.88
CA ARG A 34 -3.13 19.70 18.57
C ARG A 34 -1.73 19.10 18.62
N ALA A 35 -0.92 19.47 19.61
CA ALA A 35 0.42 18.90 19.78
C ALA A 35 0.36 17.38 19.95
N LYS A 36 -0.57 16.86 20.76
CA LYS A 36 -0.73 15.40 20.93
C LYS A 36 -1.19 14.70 19.65
N LYS A 37 -2.10 15.33 18.90
CA LYS A 37 -2.54 14.81 17.60
C LYS A 37 -1.36 14.73 16.63
N ASP A 38 -0.51 15.75 16.57
CA ASP A 38 0.65 15.77 15.70
C ASP A 38 1.70 14.71 16.10
N GLU A 39 1.95 14.54 17.41
CA GLU A 39 2.78 13.46 17.97
C GLU A 39 2.27 12.08 17.52
N LEU A 40 0.98 11.80 17.69
CA LEU A 40 0.39 10.52 17.29
C LEU A 40 0.48 10.24 15.79
N ILE A 41 0.37 11.29 14.95
CA ILE A 41 0.54 11.15 13.50
C ILE A 41 1.99 10.80 13.16
N LEU A 42 2.96 11.43 13.81
CA LEU A 42 4.38 11.12 13.62
C LEU A 42 4.70 9.68 14.04
N ASP A 43 4.20 9.24 15.21
CA ASP A 43 4.35 7.87 15.68
C ASP A 43 3.80 6.85 14.65
N GLN A 44 2.63 7.13 14.08
CA GLN A 44 2.03 6.28 13.04
C GLN A 44 2.85 6.23 11.75
N ILE A 45 3.46 7.34 11.36
CA ILE A 45 4.35 7.41 10.19
C ILE A 45 5.60 6.57 10.44
N ASP A 46 6.19 6.66 11.62
CA ASP A 46 7.39 5.90 11.98
C ASP A 46 7.11 4.40 12.02
N ASP A 47 6.00 3.99 12.62
CA ASP A 47 5.52 2.60 12.60
C ASP A 47 5.34 2.07 11.16
N PHE A 48 4.76 2.89 10.28
CA PHE A 48 4.57 2.52 8.88
C PHE A 48 5.90 2.41 8.14
N ASN A 49 6.81 3.36 8.33
CA ASN A 49 8.15 3.34 7.75
C ASN A 49 8.93 2.10 8.18
N GLN A 50 8.83 1.71 9.45
CA GLN A 50 9.46 0.49 9.95
C GLN A 50 8.90 -0.75 9.26
N LYS A 51 7.56 -0.87 9.12
CA LYS A 51 6.91 -1.98 8.40
C LYS A 51 7.33 -2.06 6.93
N VAL A 52 7.45 -0.91 6.25
CA VAL A 52 7.95 -0.84 4.87
C VAL A 52 9.40 -1.32 4.81
N ALA A 53 10.24 -0.89 5.74
CA ALA A 53 11.64 -1.32 5.80
C ALA A 53 11.77 -2.84 6.03
N ASP A 54 10.98 -3.41 6.94
CA ASP A 54 10.97 -4.85 7.22
C ASP A 54 10.48 -5.66 6.01
N THR A 55 9.40 -5.21 5.37
CA THR A 55 8.88 -5.85 4.16
C THR A 55 9.93 -5.81 3.04
N ARG A 56 10.60 -4.68 2.85
CA ARG A 56 11.69 -4.55 1.87
C ARG A 56 12.87 -5.46 2.18
N ARG A 57 13.28 -5.59 3.44
CA ARG A 57 14.35 -6.53 3.85
C ARG A 57 13.98 -7.96 3.48
N THR A 58 12.75 -8.38 3.80
CA THR A 58 12.25 -9.72 3.47
C THR A 58 12.22 -9.95 1.97
N MET A 59 11.72 -8.99 1.19
CA MET A 59 11.71 -9.08 -0.28
C MET A 59 13.12 -9.20 -0.86
N ASN A 60 14.07 -8.40 -0.38
CA ASN A 60 15.46 -8.47 -0.84
C ASN A 60 16.11 -9.82 -0.50
N ALA A 61 15.84 -10.38 0.68
CA ALA A 61 16.32 -11.70 1.05
C ALA A 61 15.73 -12.79 0.14
N SER A 62 14.43 -12.74 -0.14
CA SER A 62 13.76 -13.65 -1.07
C SER A 62 14.33 -13.55 -2.48
N MET A 63 14.56 -12.33 -2.99
CA MET A 63 15.16 -12.12 -4.30
C MET A 63 16.58 -12.70 -4.36
N SER A 64 17.40 -12.46 -3.34
CA SER A 64 18.75 -13.03 -3.28
C SER A 64 18.76 -14.56 -3.27
N MET A 65 17.77 -15.21 -2.64
CA MET A 65 17.64 -16.67 -2.71
C MET A 65 17.26 -17.14 -4.12
N LEU A 66 16.37 -16.42 -4.82
CA LEU A 66 16.01 -16.73 -6.19
C LEU A 66 17.21 -16.55 -7.14
N ASP A 67 17.98 -15.47 -7.01
CA ASP A 67 19.20 -15.26 -7.81
C ASP A 67 20.17 -16.43 -7.67
N ARG A 68 20.39 -16.92 -6.44
CA ARG A 68 21.24 -18.10 -6.17
C ARG A 68 20.70 -19.37 -6.84
N LEU A 69 19.39 -19.56 -6.90
CA LEU A 69 18.78 -20.70 -7.58
C LEU A 69 18.93 -20.60 -9.10
N VAL A 70 18.82 -19.40 -9.66
CA VAL A 70 19.05 -19.15 -11.09
C VAL A 70 20.50 -19.46 -11.47
N ASP A 71 21.46 -19.02 -10.65
CA ASP A 71 22.89 -19.34 -10.83
C ASP A 71 23.15 -20.85 -10.78
N PHE A 72 22.50 -21.56 -9.86
CA PHE A 72 22.60 -23.01 -9.73
C PHE A 72 22.05 -23.75 -10.96
N CYS A 73 20.82 -23.43 -11.39
CA CYS A 73 20.21 -24.04 -12.60
C CYS A 73 21.01 -23.75 -13.88
N SER A 74 21.68 -22.59 -13.94
CA SER A 74 22.54 -22.23 -15.07
C SER A 74 23.84 -23.04 -15.09
N SER A 75 24.27 -23.57 -13.94
CA SER A 75 25.52 -24.32 -13.80
C SER A 75 25.38 -25.81 -14.18
N ASP A 76 24.21 -26.42 -13.96
CA ASP A 76 24.02 -27.87 -14.14
C ASP A 76 23.69 -28.33 -15.59
N ILE A 77 23.43 -27.41 -16.53
CA ILE A 77 23.13 -27.76 -17.94
C ILE A 77 24.40 -28.08 -18.76
N THR A 78 25.60 -27.79 -18.24
CA THR A 78 26.87 -28.02 -18.97
C THR A 78 27.65 -29.26 -18.52
N GLY A 79 27.13 -30.00 -17.53
CA GLY A 79 27.76 -31.20 -16.96
C GLY A 79 27.37 -32.51 -17.63
N SER A 80 27.86 -32.74 -18.86
CA SER A 80 28.27 -34.05 -19.39
C SER A 80 27.33 -35.28 -19.23
N GLN A 81 26.61 -35.61 -20.30
CA GLN A 81 26.44 -37.01 -20.72
C GLN A 81 26.50 -37.10 -22.26
N GLU A 82 27.69 -36.91 -22.81
CA GLU A 82 28.02 -37.42 -24.14
C GLU A 82 28.25 -38.94 -23.98
N PHE A 83 27.20 -39.73 -24.15
CA PHE A 83 27.36 -41.18 -24.30
C PHE A 83 27.60 -41.50 -25.76
N VAL A 84 28.85 -41.85 -26.01
CA VAL A 84 29.37 -42.50 -27.22
C VAL A 84 28.36 -43.52 -27.74
N GLU A 85 27.99 -43.33 -29.01
CA GLU A 85 27.31 -44.30 -29.85
C GLU A 85 28.17 -45.57 -29.91
N SER A 86 27.72 -46.63 -29.23
CA SER A 86 28.24 -47.98 -29.43
C SER A 86 27.08 -48.85 -29.88
N GLU A 87 27.12 -49.24 -31.16
CA GLU A 87 26.26 -50.26 -31.74
C GLU A 87 26.19 -51.49 -30.84
N ALA A 88 24.99 -51.84 -30.38
CA ALA A 88 24.40 -53.16 -30.54
C ALA A 88 23.12 -53.28 -29.70
N GLY A 89 21.97 -53.14 -30.37
CA GLY A 89 20.76 -53.88 -30.05
C GLY A 89 19.93 -53.46 -28.82
N HIS A 90 18.63 -53.42 -29.06
CA HIS A 90 17.52 -53.63 -28.12
C HIS A 90 16.76 -52.40 -27.58
N VAL A 91 15.56 -52.27 -28.18
CA VAL A 91 14.27 -51.83 -27.62
C VAL A 91 14.14 -50.35 -27.26
N LEU A 92 13.52 -49.65 -28.21
CA LEU A 92 12.87 -48.35 -28.09
C LEU A 92 11.94 -48.33 -26.86
N ARG A 93 12.36 -47.69 -25.77
CA ARG A 93 11.47 -47.29 -24.67
C ARG A 93 11.40 -45.78 -24.63
N VAL A 94 10.36 -45.26 -25.26
CA VAL A 94 9.91 -43.86 -25.16
C VAL A 94 9.28 -43.66 -23.78
N PRO A 95 9.76 -42.72 -22.95
CA PRO A 95 8.93 -42.13 -21.91
C PRO A 95 8.28 -40.87 -22.51
N THR A 96 7.12 -41.02 -23.12
CA THR A 96 6.24 -39.88 -23.41
C THR A 96 5.63 -39.46 -22.08
N THR A 97 6.26 -38.48 -21.43
CA THR A 97 5.64 -37.75 -20.33
C THR A 97 4.60 -36.81 -20.94
N ASP A 98 3.41 -37.36 -21.14
CA ASP A 98 2.24 -36.64 -21.59
C ASP A 98 1.65 -35.85 -20.40
N ALA A 99 1.99 -34.57 -20.31
CA ALA A 99 1.40 -33.63 -19.36
C ALA A 99 1.12 -32.28 -20.02
N LEU A 100 0.49 -32.31 -21.21
CA LEU A 100 -0.30 -31.19 -21.69
C LEU A 100 -1.77 -31.44 -21.35
N ARG A 101 -2.15 -31.17 -20.10
CA ARG A 101 -3.55 -30.90 -19.78
C ARG A 101 -3.72 -29.41 -19.49
N ALA A 102 -3.87 -28.70 -20.59
CA ALA A 102 -4.39 -27.35 -20.66
C ALA A 102 -5.63 -27.20 -19.76
N ALA A 103 -5.63 -26.12 -19.01
CA ALA A 103 -6.73 -25.63 -18.20
C ALA A 103 -8.03 -25.61 -19.01
N ARG A 104 -9.04 -26.36 -18.57
CA ARG A 104 -10.44 -26.09 -18.94
C ARG A 104 -11.01 -25.17 -17.88
N ILE A 105 -10.89 -23.86 -18.09
CA ILE A 105 -11.77 -22.92 -17.41
C ILE A 105 -13.06 -22.95 -18.22
N ALA A 106 -14.11 -23.51 -17.62
CA ALA A 106 -15.46 -23.43 -18.17
C ALA A 106 -15.87 -21.95 -18.16
N SER A 107 -15.99 -21.37 -19.34
CA SER A 107 -16.72 -20.12 -19.55
C SER A 107 -18.20 -20.39 -19.28
N SER A 108 -18.67 -19.98 -18.09
CA SER A 108 -20.09 -19.84 -17.82
C SER A 108 -20.51 -18.47 -18.33
N ASP A 109 -21.23 -18.45 -19.44
CA ASP A 109 -22.00 -17.30 -19.89
C ASP A 109 -23.05 -16.95 -18.84
N GLN A 110 -22.94 -15.75 -18.28
CA GLN A 110 -24.12 -15.01 -17.83
C GLN A 110 -23.91 -13.55 -18.22
N SER A 111 -24.53 -13.20 -19.35
CA SER A 111 -24.72 -11.83 -19.81
C SER A 111 -25.43 -11.02 -18.73
N ASN A 112 -24.90 -9.84 -18.41
CA ASN A 112 -25.70 -8.65 -18.19
C ASN A 112 -24.81 -7.41 -18.39
N ASP A 113 -25.39 -6.49 -19.16
CA ASP A 113 -25.14 -5.05 -19.24
C ASP A 113 -24.00 -4.49 -20.11
N ASP A 114 -24.40 -3.42 -20.80
CA ASP A 114 -23.86 -2.74 -21.99
C ASP A 114 -22.45 -2.10 -21.89
N PRO A 115 -21.86 -1.67 -23.03
CA PRO A 115 -20.46 -1.29 -23.12
C PRO A 115 -20.25 0.24 -23.09
N GLU A 116 -19.34 0.74 -22.25
CA GLU A 116 -18.69 2.05 -22.51
C GLU A 116 -17.18 2.04 -22.19
N TYR A 117 -16.43 2.00 -23.29
CA TYR A 117 -15.25 2.80 -23.64
C TYR A 117 -14.15 3.13 -22.61
N VAL A 118 -13.01 2.48 -22.84
CA VAL A 118 -11.70 3.07 -23.20
C VAL A 118 -10.83 3.77 -22.13
N ALA A 119 -9.70 3.08 -21.92
CA ALA A 119 -8.31 3.51 -21.86
C ALA A 119 -7.85 4.59 -20.87
N SER A 120 -7.02 4.07 -19.96
CA SER A 120 -5.87 4.72 -19.32
C SER A 120 -5.15 5.75 -20.20
N GLY A 121 -5.23 7.01 -19.80
CA GLY A 121 -4.44 8.11 -20.33
C GLY A 121 -4.10 9.09 -19.20
N ARG A 122 -2.81 9.20 -18.87
CA ARG A 122 -2.27 10.16 -17.90
C ARG A 122 -2.66 11.58 -18.32
N ARG A 123 -3.23 12.37 -17.41
CA ARG A 123 -3.17 13.85 -17.46
C ARG A 123 -3.06 14.38 -16.04
N PHE A 124 -1.92 15.00 -15.74
CA PHE A 124 -1.76 15.88 -14.60
C PHE A 124 -2.67 17.09 -14.81
N GLY A 125 -3.61 17.30 -13.88
CA GLY A 125 -4.44 18.51 -13.82
C GLY A 125 -4.34 19.05 -12.40
N ILE A 126 -3.58 20.11 -12.23
CA ILE A 126 -3.58 20.93 -11.01
C ILE A 126 -4.85 21.77 -11.12
N THR A 127 -5.87 21.48 -10.33
CA THR A 127 -7.00 22.39 -10.13
C THR A 127 -6.80 23.06 -8.78
N GLU A 128 -6.23 24.25 -8.86
CA GLU A 128 -6.09 25.25 -7.81
C GLU A 128 -7.49 25.66 -7.33
N ASP A 129 -7.85 25.33 -6.09
CA ASP A 129 -9.11 25.75 -5.47
C ASP A 129 -8.97 27.18 -4.94
N LEU A 130 -9.72 28.11 -5.54
CA LEU A 130 -9.67 29.55 -5.36
C LEU A 130 -10.43 30.03 -4.12
N ASN A 131 -10.31 29.36 -2.98
CA ASN A 131 -10.96 29.76 -1.74
C ASN A 131 -10.13 30.77 -0.91
N GLU A 132 -9.51 31.75 -1.56
CA GLU A 132 -9.06 32.98 -0.90
C GLU A 132 -10.09 34.09 -1.14
N SER A 133 -10.80 34.47 -0.08
CA SER A 133 -11.45 35.78 0.00
C SER A 133 -10.38 36.81 0.41
N PRO A 134 -10.13 37.88 -0.35
CA PRO A 134 -9.29 38.97 0.17
C PRO A 134 -10.04 39.73 1.26
N ALA A 135 -9.35 39.94 2.38
CA ALA A 135 -9.80 40.75 3.50
C ALA A 135 -10.02 42.21 3.07
N SER A 136 -11.09 42.81 3.59
CA SER A 136 -11.36 44.24 3.47
C SER A 136 -10.38 45.07 4.30
N GLU A 137 -9.77 46.08 3.69
CA GLU A 137 -9.30 47.31 4.36
C GLU A 137 -9.90 48.54 3.66
#